data_AF-A0A1M5GJS5-F1
#
_entry.id   AF-A0A1M5GJS5-F1
#
_cell.length_a   1.000
_cell.length_b   1.000
_cell.length_c   1.000
_cell.angle_alpha   90.00
_cell.angle_beta   90.00
_cell.angle_gamma   90.00
#
_symmetry.space_group_name_H-M   'P 1'
#
loop_
_entity.id
_entity.type
_entity.pdbx_description
1 polymer ?
#
loop_
_entity_poly.entity_id
_entity_poly.type
_entity_poly.pdbx_seq_one_letter_code
_entity_poly.pdbx_strand_id
1 'polypeptide(L)'
;MFVCLLIVASAACESTPYSDETTRSDLRAPAYPLLTLHPQMKLWSMTDELNKQNVTFGGNTQLPFVGFLRVDGVMYRFMGSKDLPMQAIAPMALDHEKWEAKFTCLVPDEGWEQPGFDDKRWQISEGAFGTSEMWEAKTLWVSPDIWVRREVDIDPYLLEHKKIYLRYSHDDVFQLYINGKQLVSTGYDWGANFKVEIPDSILQTMKGGKAIIAAHCENRTGGGLVDFGLFAEEPTIPVETLASISYESGWTGKYTMEQPEENWEKAGFDDTTWTEGQAAFGTSDQRNVHTSWLSSNIWVRRTLTFDPLLAKNKQIYLRYSHDDVFQLYINGMQLVNTGYEWKSDLRVNIPDSIVDTMKDGQVVIAAHCENRMGGALVDFGLYAESKKAKQKSIDVQATQTHYTFECGDVELKLSFTAPYLLDDLETFARPVNYISYQAKALDDKEHDVA
;
A
#
# COMPACT_ATOMS: atom_id res chain seq x y z
N MET A 1 44.49 -18.68 -44.32
CA MET A 1 43.55 -17.74 -43.69
C MET A 1 42.75 -18.55 -42.69
N PHE A 2 43.14 -18.50 -41.41
CA PHE A 2 42.61 -19.35 -40.35
C PHE A 2 41.21 -18.87 -39.95
N VAL A 3 40.24 -19.78 -39.98
CA VAL A 3 38.88 -19.58 -39.45
C VAL A 3 38.96 -19.87 -37.95
N CYS A 4 38.79 -18.85 -37.11
CA CYS A 4 38.62 -19.02 -35.67
C CYS A 4 37.19 -19.47 -35.37
N LEU A 5 37.04 -20.72 -34.94
CA LEU A 5 35.84 -21.23 -34.29
C LEU A 5 35.75 -20.61 -32.89
N LEU A 6 34.76 -19.76 -32.62
CA LEU A 6 34.37 -19.40 -31.25
C LEU A 6 33.58 -20.58 -30.66
N ILE A 7 34.18 -21.29 -29.72
CA ILE A 7 33.48 -22.22 -28.84
C ILE A 7 32.94 -21.38 -27.67
N VAL A 8 31.63 -21.12 -27.66
CA VAL A 8 30.95 -20.60 -26.48
C VAL A 8 30.81 -21.77 -25.50
N ALA A 9 31.70 -21.84 -24.52
CA ALA A 9 31.55 -22.75 -23.40
C ALA A 9 30.46 -22.20 -22.48
N SER A 10 29.25 -22.77 -22.57
CA SER A 10 28.26 -22.68 -21.50
C SER A 10 28.83 -23.40 -20.28
N ALA A 11 29.47 -22.66 -19.37
CA ALA A 11 29.82 -23.18 -18.06
C ALA A 11 28.51 -23.48 -17.33
N ALA A 12 28.14 -24.75 -17.28
CA ALA A 12 27.18 -25.23 -16.30
C ALA A 12 27.74 -24.84 -14.93
N CYS A 13 27.03 -23.97 -14.21
CA CYS A 13 27.35 -23.63 -12.84
C CYS A 13 27.31 -24.94 -12.04
N GLU A 14 28.45 -25.48 -11.62
CA GLU A 14 28.47 -26.54 -10.62
C GLU A 14 27.75 -26.00 -9.39
N SER A 15 26.64 -26.64 -9.03
CA SER A 15 25.88 -26.28 -7.85
C SER A 15 26.78 -26.40 -6.63
N THR A 16 27.20 -25.27 -6.06
CA THR A 16 27.85 -25.27 -4.74
C THR A 16 26.91 -25.99 -3.77
N PRO A 17 27.34 -27.08 -3.12
CA PRO A 17 26.48 -27.80 -2.19
C PRO A 17 26.01 -26.86 -1.08
N TYR A 18 24.69 -26.81 -0.87
CA TYR A 18 24.13 -26.14 0.29
C TYR A 18 24.59 -26.91 1.55
N SER A 19 25.30 -26.26 2.47
CA SER A 19 25.67 -26.88 3.74
C SER A 19 24.46 -26.86 4.66
N ASP A 20 23.87 -28.03 4.92
CA ASP A 20 22.82 -28.20 5.92
C ASP A 20 23.36 -28.16 7.37
N GLU A 21 24.68 -28.22 7.56
CA GLU A 21 25.31 -28.08 8.87
C GLU A 21 25.68 -26.62 9.13
N THR A 22 24.81 -25.91 9.87
CA THR A 22 25.15 -24.64 10.50
C THR A 22 24.96 -24.73 12.01
N THR A 23 25.91 -24.18 12.78
CA THR A 23 25.69 -24.00 14.23
C THR A 23 24.69 -22.85 14.39
N ARG A 24 23.43 -23.20 14.64
CA ARG A 24 22.36 -22.23 14.84
C ARG A 24 22.66 -21.32 16.03
N SER A 25 22.49 -20.02 15.82
CA SER A 25 22.45 -19.02 16.88
C SER A 25 21.01 -18.73 17.27
N ASP A 26 20.69 -18.79 18.56
CA ASP A 26 19.37 -18.37 19.09
C ASP A 26 19.34 -16.86 19.45
N LEU A 27 20.42 -16.13 19.18
CA LEU A 27 20.46 -14.68 19.39
C LEU A 27 19.69 -13.97 18.27
N ARG A 28 18.68 -13.18 18.66
CA ARG A 28 18.00 -12.27 17.74
C ARG A 28 18.90 -11.08 17.45
N ALA A 29 19.29 -10.91 16.18
CA ALA A 29 20.00 -9.73 15.74
C ALA A 29 19.04 -8.53 15.62
N PRO A 30 19.48 -7.29 15.90
CA PRO A 30 18.65 -6.10 15.69
C PRO A 30 18.33 -5.86 14.20
N ALA A 31 19.15 -6.41 13.32
CA ALA A 31 19.00 -6.39 11.87
C ALA A 31 19.76 -7.57 11.25
N TYR A 32 19.27 -8.07 10.12
CA TYR A 32 19.85 -9.19 9.39
C TYR A 32 20.54 -8.69 8.11
N PRO A 33 21.85 -8.92 7.95
CA PRO A 33 22.57 -8.46 6.76
C PRO A 33 22.14 -9.27 5.54
N LEU A 34 21.68 -8.58 4.49
CA LEU A 34 21.34 -9.21 3.21
C LEU A 34 22.42 -8.94 2.17
N LEU A 35 22.79 -7.68 1.96
CA LEU A 35 23.89 -7.33 1.06
C LEU A 35 24.73 -6.26 1.73
N THR A 36 26.04 -6.41 1.67
CA THR A 36 26.97 -5.42 2.23
C THR A 36 28.05 -5.20 1.18
N LEU A 37 28.03 -4.04 0.52
CA LEU A 37 29.00 -3.67 -0.52
C LEU A 37 30.12 -2.78 0.05
N HIS A 38 29.79 -1.96 1.04
CA HIS A 38 30.68 -1.05 1.73
C HIS A 38 30.13 -0.81 3.15
N PRO A 39 30.92 -0.40 4.16
CA PRO A 39 30.42 -0.07 5.49
C PRO A 39 29.27 0.95 5.51
N GLN A 40 29.13 1.76 4.46
CA GLN A 40 28.07 2.75 4.28
C GLN A 40 26.99 2.31 3.26
N MET A 41 27.22 1.24 2.50
CA MET A 41 26.26 0.67 1.54
C MET A 41 25.87 -0.74 2.00
N LYS A 42 24.83 -0.77 2.82
CA LYS A 42 24.30 -1.98 3.46
C LYS A 42 22.80 -2.08 3.19
N LEU A 43 22.35 -3.29 2.89
CA LEU A 43 20.95 -3.67 2.74
C LEU A 43 20.61 -4.67 3.84
N TRP A 44 19.79 -4.23 4.78
CA TRP A 44 19.44 -5.00 5.98
C TRP A 44 17.95 -5.27 6.06
N SER A 45 17.58 -6.45 6.54
CA SER A 45 16.23 -6.70 7.04
C SER A 45 16.17 -6.29 8.51
N MET A 46 15.33 -5.33 8.88
CA MET A 46 15.11 -4.95 10.29
C MET A 46 14.03 -5.82 10.99
N THR A 47 13.62 -6.94 10.36
CA THR A 47 12.57 -7.84 10.85
C THR A 47 12.99 -9.29 10.75
N ASP A 48 12.45 -10.12 11.64
CA ASP A 48 12.67 -11.57 11.63
C ASP A 48 12.07 -12.23 10.38
N GLU A 49 11.03 -11.63 9.79
CA GLU A 49 10.43 -12.05 8.53
C GLU A 49 10.92 -11.17 7.36
N LEU A 50 11.54 -11.76 6.36
CA LEU A 50 12.11 -11.06 5.20
C LEU A 50 11.05 -10.41 4.30
N ASN A 51 9.82 -10.91 4.34
CA ASN A 51 8.68 -10.42 3.56
C ASN A 51 7.70 -9.53 4.35
N LYS A 52 8.11 -9.07 5.54
CA LYS A 52 7.29 -8.22 6.41
C LYS A 52 7.43 -6.74 6.09
N GLN A 53 8.61 -6.30 5.67
CA GLN A 53 8.90 -4.91 5.36
C GLN A 53 9.90 -4.82 4.21
N ASN A 54 10.06 -3.61 3.67
CA ASN A 54 11.07 -3.31 2.68
C ASN A 54 12.47 -3.36 3.30
N VAL A 55 13.46 -3.70 2.48
CA VAL A 55 14.86 -3.75 2.90
C VAL A 55 15.37 -2.34 3.15
N THR A 56 16.13 -2.14 4.22
CA THR A 56 16.64 -0.83 4.59
C THR A 56 18.04 -0.61 4.05
N PHE A 57 18.23 0.52 3.35
CA PHE A 57 19.50 1.02 2.89
C PHE A 57 20.02 2.12 3.81
N GLY A 58 21.28 2.01 4.24
CA GLY A 58 22.00 3.13 4.85
C GLY A 58 21.40 3.71 6.15
N GLY A 59 20.60 2.93 6.90
CA GLY A 59 20.05 3.35 8.19
C GLY A 59 18.52 3.26 8.24
N ASN A 60 17.82 4.21 7.62
CA ASN A 60 16.35 4.32 7.69
C ASN A 60 15.64 4.33 6.33
N THR A 61 16.37 4.48 5.22
CA THR A 61 15.76 4.55 3.88
C THR A 61 15.25 3.16 3.47
N GLN A 62 13.95 2.99 3.36
CA GLN A 62 13.37 1.76 2.83
C GLN A 62 13.45 1.72 1.31
N LEU A 63 14.01 0.65 0.75
CA LEU A 63 14.04 0.41 -0.68
C LEU A 63 13.09 -0.73 -1.04
N PRO A 64 12.26 -0.58 -2.10
CA PRO A 64 11.35 -1.62 -2.57
C PRO A 64 12.12 -2.75 -3.26
N PHE A 65 12.83 -3.56 -2.49
CA PHE A 65 13.51 -4.76 -2.99
C PHE A 65 12.66 -5.98 -2.69
N VAL A 66 12.00 -6.50 -3.72
CA VAL A 66 10.96 -7.53 -3.62
C VAL A 66 11.39 -8.79 -4.35
N GLY A 67 11.12 -9.95 -3.76
CA GLY A 67 11.43 -11.25 -4.33
C GLY A 67 10.17 -12.10 -4.48
N PHE A 68 10.01 -12.74 -5.64
CA PHE A 68 8.92 -13.65 -5.95
C PHE A 68 9.45 -15.00 -6.43
N LEU A 69 8.75 -16.06 -6.05
CA LEU A 69 8.90 -17.41 -6.60
C LEU A 69 7.58 -17.81 -7.25
N ARG A 70 7.60 -18.29 -8.49
CA ARG A 70 6.43 -18.91 -9.11
C ARG A 70 6.47 -20.42 -8.89
N VAL A 71 5.37 -20.99 -8.44
CA VAL A 71 5.16 -22.45 -8.30
C VAL A 71 3.83 -22.80 -8.95
N ASP A 72 3.85 -23.58 -10.03
CA ASP A 72 2.67 -24.01 -10.79
C ASP A 72 1.73 -22.86 -11.19
N GLY A 73 2.31 -21.72 -11.57
CA GLY A 73 1.58 -20.50 -11.93
C GLY A 73 1.14 -19.62 -10.74
N VAL A 74 1.33 -20.08 -9.50
CA VAL A 74 1.06 -19.30 -8.28
C VAL A 74 2.29 -18.47 -7.91
N MET A 75 2.12 -17.16 -7.74
CA MET A 75 3.22 -16.26 -7.35
C MET A 75 3.28 -16.11 -5.83
N TYR A 76 4.43 -16.45 -5.25
CA TYR A 76 4.73 -16.33 -3.82
C TYR A 76 5.77 -15.24 -3.56
N ARG A 77 5.39 -14.21 -2.80
CA ARG A 77 6.29 -13.14 -2.36
C ARG A 77 7.10 -13.57 -1.14
N PHE A 78 8.41 -13.72 -1.29
CA PHE A 78 9.32 -14.16 -0.21
C PHE A 78 10.19 -13.03 0.38
N MET A 79 10.25 -11.85 -0.26
CA MET A 79 11.05 -10.71 0.22
C MET A 79 10.35 -9.37 -0.04
N GLY A 80 10.60 -8.37 0.82
CA GLY A 80 10.11 -6.99 0.69
C GLY A 80 8.77 -6.74 1.42
N SER A 81 8.20 -5.54 1.32
CA SER A 81 6.81 -5.25 1.73
C SER A 81 5.84 -5.43 0.57
N LYS A 82 4.54 -5.55 0.87
CA LYS A 82 3.48 -5.45 -0.15
C LYS A 82 3.23 -3.99 -0.54
N ASP A 83 3.42 -3.10 0.43
CA ASP A 83 3.24 -1.67 0.29
C ASP A 83 4.62 -1.09 -0.06
N LEU A 84 4.78 -0.73 -1.32
CA LEU A 84 6.01 -0.15 -1.82
C LEU A 84 5.94 1.36 -1.62
N PRO A 85 6.98 1.99 -1.01
CA PRO A 85 6.98 3.41 -0.78
C PRO A 85 6.93 4.13 -2.12
N MET A 86 6.13 5.19 -2.19
CA MET A 86 6.18 6.09 -3.34
C MET A 86 7.51 6.85 -3.34
N GLN A 87 7.98 7.20 -4.52
CA GLN A 87 9.16 8.04 -4.65
C GLN A 87 8.77 9.48 -4.31
N ALA A 88 9.35 10.02 -3.23
CA ALA A 88 9.17 11.42 -2.89
C ALA A 88 9.80 12.32 -3.97
N ILE A 89 8.98 13.16 -4.60
CA ILE A 89 9.43 14.33 -5.36
C ILE A 89 9.62 15.49 -4.38
N ALA A 90 8.66 15.63 -3.45
CA ALA A 90 8.71 16.55 -2.33
C ALA A 90 8.26 15.81 -1.05
N PRO A 91 9.15 15.58 -0.07
CA PRO A 91 8.83 14.80 1.13
C PRO A 91 7.84 15.50 2.08
N MET A 92 7.24 14.73 2.99
CA MET A 92 6.41 15.19 4.10
C MET A 92 7.12 15.00 5.44
N ALA A 93 6.76 15.79 6.45
CA ALA A 93 7.30 15.62 7.80
C ALA A 93 6.78 14.34 8.47
N LEU A 94 5.59 13.89 8.08
CA LEU A 94 5.01 12.60 8.46
C LEU A 94 5.95 11.42 8.15
N ASP A 95 6.76 11.51 7.09
CA ASP A 95 7.72 10.47 6.69
C ASP A 95 9.08 10.59 7.44
N HIS A 96 9.14 11.44 8.48
CA HIS A 96 10.36 11.82 9.20
C HIS A 96 11.43 12.51 8.35
N GLU A 97 11.02 13.06 7.21
CA GLU A 97 11.86 13.81 6.30
C GLU A 97 11.69 15.30 6.51
N LYS A 98 12.80 16.04 6.43
CA LYS A 98 12.78 17.49 6.59
C LYS A 98 12.37 18.17 5.30
N TRP A 99 11.54 19.20 5.40
CA TRP A 99 11.26 20.10 4.30
C TRP A 99 11.02 21.51 4.80
N GLU A 100 11.27 22.49 3.93
CA GLU A 100 11.08 23.90 4.24
C GLU A 100 10.04 24.51 3.31
N ALA A 101 9.33 25.51 3.84
CA ALA A 101 8.43 26.33 3.05
C ALA A 101 8.34 27.76 3.58
N LYS A 102 7.83 28.62 2.70
CA LYS A 102 7.45 29.98 3.06
C LYS A 102 6.04 29.97 3.65
N PHE A 103 5.78 30.77 4.67
CA PHE A 103 4.45 30.87 5.26
C PHE A 103 4.12 32.27 5.79
N THR A 104 2.83 32.54 5.93
CA THR A 104 2.28 33.72 6.60
C THR A 104 1.01 33.34 7.37
N CYS A 105 0.73 34.05 8.45
CA CYS A 105 -0.52 33.97 9.22
C CYS A 105 -1.40 35.21 8.99
N LEU A 106 -0.98 36.08 8.08
CA LEU A 106 -1.73 37.25 7.63
C LEU A 106 -2.31 36.93 6.26
N VAL A 107 -3.55 37.36 6.05
CA VAL A 107 -4.24 37.25 4.75
C VAL A 107 -3.34 37.83 3.65
N PRO A 108 -2.89 37.01 2.69
CA PRO A 108 -2.04 37.48 1.61
C PRO A 108 -2.85 38.18 0.52
N ASP A 109 -2.15 38.90 -0.36
CA ASP A 109 -2.78 39.51 -1.53
C ASP A 109 -3.36 38.44 -2.48
N GLU A 110 -4.30 38.84 -3.34
CA GLU A 110 -4.89 37.96 -4.36
C GLU A 110 -3.82 37.33 -5.27
N GLY A 111 -4.03 36.07 -5.67
CA GLY A 111 -3.10 35.33 -6.50
C GLY A 111 -1.93 34.71 -5.71
N TRP A 112 -2.01 34.66 -4.38
CA TRP A 112 -1.03 34.01 -3.51
C TRP A 112 -0.78 32.54 -3.83
N GLU A 113 -1.65 31.90 -4.60
CA GLU A 113 -1.52 30.52 -5.06
C GLU A 113 -0.74 30.38 -6.39
N GLN A 114 -0.47 31.50 -7.07
CA GLN A 114 0.13 31.52 -8.41
C GLN A 114 1.68 31.41 -8.35
N PRO A 115 2.32 30.83 -9.38
CA PRO A 115 3.79 30.74 -9.44
C PRO A 115 4.51 32.09 -9.34
N GLY A 116 3.94 33.15 -9.93
CA GLY A 116 4.56 34.47 -10.01
C GLY A 116 4.36 35.39 -8.80
N PHE A 117 3.71 34.91 -7.73
CA PHE A 117 3.43 35.71 -6.55
C PHE A 117 4.71 36.08 -5.77
N ASP A 118 4.83 37.34 -5.33
CA ASP A 118 6.00 37.79 -4.56
C ASP A 118 5.83 37.50 -3.06
N ASP A 119 6.28 36.31 -2.66
CA ASP A 119 6.29 35.83 -1.27
C ASP A 119 7.57 36.15 -0.50
N LYS A 120 8.44 37.07 -0.98
CA LYS A 120 9.75 37.34 -0.33
C LYS A 120 9.66 37.83 1.12
N ARG A 121 8.50 38.35 1.52
CA ARG A 121 8.24 38.81 2.90
C ARG A 121 7.68 37.73 3.81
N TRP A 122 7.36 36.56 3.26
CA TRP A 122 6.87 35.44 4.05
C TRP A 122 8.01 34.84 4.86
N GLN A 123 7.68 34.31 6.02
CA GLN A 123 8.64 33.64 6.89
C GLN A 123 9.02 32.30 6.28
N ILE A 124 10.23 31.81 6.51
CA ILE A 124 10.68 30.47 6.09
C ILE A 124 10.88 29.62 7.33
N SER A 125 10.32 28.41 7.36
CA SER A 125 10.53 27.47 8.45
C SER A 125 10.34 26.02 8.01
N GLU A 126 10.68 25.08 8.89
CA GLU A 126 10.56 23.64 8.67
C GLU A 126 9.09 23.21 8.77
N GLY A 127 8.60 22.46 7.79
CA GLY A 127 7.30 21.77 7.89
C GLY A 127 7.43 20.48 8.71
N ALA A 128 6.36 19.90 9.26
CA ALA A 128 4.97 20.33 9.19
C ALA A 128 4.71 21.58 10.03
N PHE A 129 3.67 22.31 9.65
CA PHE A 129 3.16 23.43 10.41
C PHE A 129 2.02 22.89 11.29
N GLY A 130 1.94 23.28 12.56
CA GLY A 130 0.80 22.88 13.39
C GLY A 130 0.76 23.49 14.78
N THR A 131 -0.17 23.04 15.61
CA THR A 131 -0.27 23.43 17.03
C THR A 131 0.58 22.50 17.91
N SER A 132 0.74 22.87 19.20
CA SER A 132 1.67 22.20 20.13
C SER A 132 1.36 20.72 20.43
N GLU A 133 0.12 20.33 20.21
CA GLU A 133 -0.42 18.99 20.43
C GLU A 133 -0.18 18.05 19.23
N MET A 134 0.21 18.58 18.08
CA MET A 134 0.56 17.78 16.89
C MET A 134 2.01 17.32 16.97
N TRP A 135 2.23 16.01 17.06
CA TRP A 135 3.56 15.44 17.22
C TRP A 135 4.43 15.60 15.96
N GLU A 136 3.80 15.73 14.79
CA GLU A 136 4.46 15.97 13.51
C GLU A 136 4.98 17.40 13.37
N ALA A 137 4.36 18.37 14.04
CA ALA A 137 4.63 19.79 13.84
C ALA A 137 6.07 20.18 14.19
N LYS A 138 6.72 20.88 13.26
CA LYS A 138 8.07 21.47 13.42
C LYS A 138 8.01 22.98 13.57
N THR A 139 7.00 23.61 12.98
CA THR A 139 6.71 25.04 13.13
C THR A 139 5.35 25.24 13.78
N LEU A 140 5.32 25.99 14.88
CA LEU A 140 4.09 26.27 15.60
C LEU A 140 3.36 27.48 15.00
N TRP A 141 2.03 27.39 14.87
CA TRP A 141 1.15 28.54 14.65
C TRP A 141 -0.01 28.55 15.64
N VAL A 142 -0.55 29.75 15.90
CA VAL A 142 -1.71 29.94 16.82
C VAL A 142 -2.78 30.87 16.24
N SER A 143 -2.58 31.40 15.03
CA SER A 143 -3.59 32.16 14.30
C SER A 143 -4.72 31.26 13.80
N PRO A 144 -5.91 31.81 13.53
CA PRO A 144 -6.97 31.09 12.83
C PRO A 144 -6.51 30.59 11.46
N ASP A 145 -5.73 31.40 10.74
CA ASP A 145 -5.33 31.07 9.37
C ASP A 145 -3.82 30.92 9.23
N ILE A 146 -3.42 30.04 8.31
CA ILE A 146 -2.05 29.92 7.81
C ILE A 146 -2.06 29.71 6.30
N TRP A 147 -1.15 30.38 5.59
CA TRP A 147 -0.84 30.14 4.20
C TRP A 147 0.60 29.65 4.08
N VAL A 148 0.80 28.58 3.32
CA VAL A 148 2.10 27.93 3.13
C VAL A 148 2.37 27.78 1.63
N ARG A 149 3.59 28.12 1.20
CA ARG A 149 4.06 28.02 -0.19
C ARG A 149 5.39 27.28 -0.25
N ARG A 150 5.43 26.25 -1.09
CA ARG A 150 6.62 25.40 -1.31
C ARG A 150 6.90 25.30 -2.80
N GLU A 151 8.11 25.67 -3.21
CA GLU A 151 8.61 25.39 -4.55
C GLU A 151 9.24 23.99 -4.58
N VAL A 152 9.00 23.26 -5.66
CA VAL A 152 9.46 21.88 -5.85
C VAL A 152 10.08 21.76 -7.23
N ASP A 153 11.30 21.24 -7.30
CA ASP A 153 11.91 20.80 -8.55
C ASP A 153 11.42 19.39 -8.89
N ILE A 154 11.07 19.17 -10.15
CA ILE A 154 10.44 17.94 -10.62
C ILE A 154 11.21 17.41 -11.82
N ASP A 155 11.59 16.14 -11.76
CA ASP A 155 12.12 15.44 -12.93
C ASP A 155 10.98 15.20 -13.95
N PRO A 156 11.05 15.79 -15.17
CA PRO A 156 10.05 15.59 -16.20
C PRO A 156 9.83 14.12 -16.57
N TYR A 157 10.84 13.25 -16.40
CA TYR A 157 10.71 11.83 -16.64
C TYR A 157 9.63 11.19 -15.74
N LEU A 158 9.53 11.64 -14.48
CA LEU A 158 8.51 11.13 -13.56
C LEU A 158 7.10 11.52 -14.04
N LEU A 159 6.93 12.74 -14.55
CA LEU A 159 5.65 13.24 -15.06
C LEU A 159 5.18 12.50 -16.32
N GLU A 160 6.11 11.97 -17.12
CA GLU A 160 5.81 11.27 -18.37
C GLU A 160 5.56 9.78 -18.19
N HIS A 161 6.10 9.18 -17.13
CA HIS A 161 6.13 7.72 -16.97
C HIS A 161 5.51 7.20 -15.68
N LYS A 162 5.16 8.06 -14.73
CA LYS A 162 4.57 7.66 -13.46
C LYS A 162 3.32 8.48 -13.17
N LYS A 163 2.37 7.85 -12.47
CA LYS A 163 1.28 8.59 -11.85
C LYS A 163 1.85 9.42 -10.70
N ILE A 164 1.36 10.65 -10.56
CA ILE A 164 1.79 11.55 -9.49
C ILE A 164 0.62 11.70 -8.52
N TYR A 165 0.95 11.69 -7.24
CA TYR A 165 0.01 11.84 -6.14
C TYR A 165 0.45 13.00 -5.24
N LEU A 166 -0.53 13.78 -4.79
CA LEU A 166 -0.38 14.63 -3.62
C LEU A 166 -0.68 13.77 -2.39
N ARG A 167 0.19 13.84 -1.38
CA ARG A 167 -0.15 13.43 -0.02
C ARG A 167 -0.26 14.66 0.87
N TYR A 168 -1.24 14.69 1.75
CA TYR A 168 -1.43 15.80 2.68
C TYR A 168 -2.10 15.36 3.99
N SER A 169 -1.83 16.10 5.05
CA SER A 169 -2.45 16.00 6.36
C SER A 169 -2.93 17.39 6.76
N HIS A 170 -4.15 17.48 7.28
CA HIS A 170 -4.69 18.76 7.75
C HIS A 170 -5.64 18.59 8.94
N ASP A 171 -5.89 19.70 9.60
CA ASP A 171 -6.93 19.84 10.62
C ASP A 171 -7.82 21.04 10.25
N ASP A 172 -9.13 20.87 10.32
CA ASP A 172 -10.17 21.80 9.86
C ASP A 172 -10.14 22.16 8.34
N VAL A 173 -10.51 23.40 7.98
CA VAL A 173 -10.83 23.79 6.60
C VAL A 173 -9.56 24.01 5.80
N PHE A 174 -9.37 23.21 4.75
CA PHE A 174 -8.12 23.14 4.00
C PHE A 174 -8.31 23.33 2.50
N GLN A 175 -7.43 24.11 1.88
CA GLN A 175 -7.37 24.32 0.45
C GLN A 175 -5.93 24.16 -0.02
N LEU A 176 -5.73 23.46 -1.13
CA LEU A 176 -4.40 23.31 -1.72
C LEU A 176 -4.44 23.43 -3.24
N TYR A 177 -3.46 24.17 -3.74
CA TYR A 177 -3.27 24.52 -5.13
C TYR A 177 -1.88 24.06 -5.59
N ILE A 178 -1.79 23.67 -6.87
CA ILE A 178 -0.53 23.45 -7.55
C ILE A 178 -0.49 24.36 -8.77
N ASN A 179 0.52 25.22 -8.84
CA ASN A 179 0.65 26.23 -9.90
C ASN A 179 -0.64 27.04 -10.12
N GLY A 180 -1.30 27.43 -9.02
CA GLY A 180 -2.54 28.19 -9.02
C GLY A 180 -3.81 27.44 -9.41
N LYS A 181 -3.73 26.13 -9.69
CA LYS A 181 -4.91 25.28 -9.91
C LYS A 181 -5.28 24.55 -8.62
N GLN A 182 -6.53 24.71 -8.18
CA GLN A 182 -7.02 24.06 -6.96
C GLN A 182 -7.13 22.54 -7.18
N LEU A 183 -6.53 21.79 -6.27
CA LEU A 183 -6.59 20.32 -6.25
C LEU A 183 -7.42 19.80 -5.08
N VAL A 184 -7.30 20.44 -3.91
CA VAL A 184 -8.01 20.05 -2.69
C VAL A 184 -8.83 21.23 -2.17
N SER A 185 -10.06 20.93 -1.75
CA SER A 185 -10.93 21.85 -1.02
C SER A 185 -11.77 21.03 -0.05
N THR A 186 -11.47 21.12 1.24
CA THR A 186 -12.24 20.44 2.29
C THR A 186 -13.19 21.42 2.98
N GLY A 187 -14.22 20.86 3.61
CA GLY A 187 -15.03 21.58 4.60
C GLY A 187 -14.39 21.48 5.98
N TYR A 188 -15.22 21.48 7.02
CA TYR A 188 -14.76 21.20 8.38
C TYR A 188 -14.45 19.69 8.52
N ASP A 189 -13.18 19.33 8.36
CA ASP A 189 -12.70 17.95 8.28
C ASP A 189 -11.25 17.86 8.76
N TRP A 190 -10.81 16.69 9.21
CA TRP A 190 -9.43 16.50 9.66
C TRP A 190 -8.95 15.08 9.36
N GLY A 191 -7.64 14.93 9.23
CA GLY A 191 -7.04 13.63 9.04
C GLY A 191 -5.60 13.72 8.56
N ALA A 192 -4.96 12.57 8.58
CA ALA A 192 -3.56 12.44 8.19
C ALA A 192 -3.42 11.58 6.94
N ASN A 193 -2.43 11.91 6.12
CA ASN A 193 -1.96 11.10 5.00
C ASN A 193 -3.03 10.82 3.92
N PHE A 194 -3.91 11.79 3.67
CA PHE A 194 -4.79 11.75 2.52
C PHE A 194 -3.96 11.66 1.23
N LYS A 195 -4.48 10.95 0.22
CA LYS A 195 -3.81 10.75 -1.06
C LYS A 195 -4.76 11.10 -2.21
N VAL A 196 -4.31 11.95 -3.13
CA VAL A 196 -5.09 12.36 -4.31
C VAL A 196 -4.21 12.28 -5.56
N GLU A 197 -4.70 11.61 -6.61
CA GLU A 197 -4.03 11.57 -7.92
C GLU A 197 -4.07 12.96 -8.56
N ILE A 198 -2.92 13.43 -9.07
CA ILE A 198 -2.86 14.73 -9.75
C ILE A 198 -3.49 14.57 -11.15
N PRO A 199 -4.57 15.32 -11.49
CA PRO A 199 -5.17 15.22 -12.81
C PRO A 199 -4.25 15.84 -13.89
N ASP A 200 -4.40 15.38 -15.13
CA ASP A 200 -3.63 15.86 -16.30
C ASP A 200 -3.64 17.38 -16.44
N SER A 201 -4.76 18.03 -16.09
CA SER A 201 -4.92 19.48 -16.15
C SER A 201 -3.92 20.22 -15.26
N ILE A 202 -3.48 19.61 -14.15
CA ILE A 202 -2.46 20.14 -13.25
C ILE A 202 -1.08 19.60 -13.63
N LEU A 203 -0.94 18.31 -13.97
CA LEU A 203 0.33 17.70 -14.41
C LEU A 203 1.00 18.50 -15.54
N GLN A 204 0.21 18.96 -16.51
CA GLN A 204 0.73 19.74 -17.64
C GLN A 204 1.40 21.05 -17.21
N THR A 205 1.01 21.65 -16.08
CA THR A 205 1.61 22.88 -15.57
C THR A 205 3.01 22.67 -15.01
N MET A 206 3.36 21.43 -14.66
CA MET A 206 4.62 21.07 -13.99
C MET A 206 5.71 20.61 -14.98
N LYS A 207 5.37 20.45 -16.28
CA LYS A 207 6.30 19.97 -17.32
C LYS A 207 7.55 20.83 -17.52
N GLY A 208 7.52 22.08 -17.04
CA GLY A 208 8.72 22.94 -16.99
C GLY A 208 9.76 22.52 -15.95
N GLY A 209 9.54 21.43 -15.22
CA GLY A 209 10.45 20.91 -14.19
C GLY A 209 10.33 21.59 -12.83
N LYS A 210 9.30 22.42 -12.63
CA LYS A 210 9.02 23.11 -11.36
C LYS A 210 7.53 23.15 -11.07
N ALA A 211 7.21 23.16 -9.78
CA ALA A 211 5.86 23.44 -9.29
C ALA A 211 5.91 24.32 -8.03
N ILE A 212 4.92 25.20 -7.88
CA ILE A 212 4.58 25.78 -6.59
C ILE A 212 3.39 25.01 -6.01
N ILE A 213 3.53 24.52 -4.79
CA ILE A 213 2.43 23.98 -3.99
C ILE A 213 2.07 25.06 -2.97
N ALA A 214 0.81 25.47 -2.96
CA ALA A 214 0.30 26.53 -2.09
C ALA A 214 -0.90 26.00 -1.30
N ALA A 215 -0.86 26.12 0.03
CA ALA A 215 -1.89 25.63 0.92
C ALA A 215 -2.41 26.74 1.81
N HIS A 216 -3.70 26.70 2.12
CA HIS A 216 -4.37 27.53 3.11
C HIS A 216 -5.13 26.63 4.08
N CYS A 217 -5.02 26.92 5.37
CA CYS A 217 -5.74 26.20 6.42
C CYS A 217 -6.37 27.21 7.39
N GLU A 218 -7.67 27.07 7.61
CA GLU A 218 -8.45 27.81 8.63
C GLU A 218 -8.72 26.85 9.79
N ASN A 219 -7.99 27.02 10.89
CA ASN A 219 -8.22 26.36 12.16
C ASN A 219 -9.33 27.09 12.94
N ARG A 220 -10.44 26.41 13.17
CA ARG A 220 -11.60 26.91 13.90
C ARG A 220 -11.56 26.55 15.37
N THR A 221 -11.23 25.31 15.70
CA THR A 221 -11.24 24.85 17.09
C THR A 221 -10.30 23.68 17.32
N GLY A 222 -9.43 23.79 18.32
CA GLY A 222 -8.54 22.69 18.71
C GLY A 222 -7.25 22.66 17.89
N GLY A 223 -6.91 21.47 17.39
CA GLY A 223 -5.68 21.20 16.68
C GLY A 223 -5.54 21.96 15.37
N GLY A 224 -4.31 22.21 14.94
CA GLY A 224 -4.01 22.74 13.62
C GLY A 224 -2.88 21.94 12.99
N LEU A 225 -3.05 21.49 11.74
CA LEU A 225 -2.00 20.78 11.01
C LEU A 225 -2.01 21.17 9.53
N VAL A 226 -0.83 21.39 8.96
CA VAL A 226 -0.58 21.46 7.51
C VAL A 226 0.72 20.73 7.23
N ASP A 227 0.60 19.57 6.59
CA ASP A 227 1.73 18.84 6.01
C ASP A 227 1.34 18.38 4.60
N PHE A 228 2.25 18.48 3.65
CA PHE A 228 1.98 18.03 2.28
C PHE A 228 3.25 17.75 1.50
N GLY A 229 3.14 16.84 0.54
CA GLY A 229 4.23 16.46 -0.35
C GLY A 229 3.72 15.91 -1.67
N LEU A 230 4.64 15.80 -2.62
CA LEU A 230 4.38 15.34 -3.98
C LEU A 230 5.16 14.05 -4.21
N PHE A 231 4.50 13.02 -4.72
CA PHE A 231 5.05 11.68 -4.80
C PHE A 231 4.76 11.07 -6.15
N ALA A 232 5.76 10.42 -6.76
CA ALA A 232 5.57 9.58 -7.92
C ALA A 232 5.26 8.16 -7.46
N GLU A 233 4.25 7.54 -8.07
CA GLU A 233 3.93 6.13 -7.87
C GLU A 233 5.11 5.26 -8.31
N GLU A 234 5.61 4.43 -7.40
CA GLU A 234 6.49 3.33 -7.77
C GLU A 234 5.63 2.13 -8.17
N PRO A 235 6.15 1.20 -8.99
CA PRO A 235 5.43 -0.03 -9.35
C PRO A 235 4.96 -0.70 -8.06
N THR A 236 3.64 -0.79 -7.87
CA THR A 236 3.06 -1.55 -6.77
C THR A 236 3.06 -3.03 -7.15
N ILE A 237 2.99 -3.90 -6.14
CA ILE A 237 2.73 -5.32 -6.43
C ILE A 237 1.32 -5.39 -7.03
N PRO A 238 1.16 -5.92 -8.26
CA PRO A 238 -0.11 -5.86 -8.96
C PRO A 238 -1.20 -6.57 -8.14
N VAL A 239 -2.25 -5.80 -7.84
CA VAL A 239 -3.51 -6.25 -7.28
C VAL A 239 -4.52 -6.30 -8.41
N GLU A 240 -5.17 -7.44 -8.56
CA GLU A 240 -6.28 -7.61 -9.49
C GLU A 240 -7.58 -7.22 -8.78
N THR A 241 -8.28 -6.23 -9.33
CA THR A 241 -9.61 -5.84 -8.84
C THR A 241 -10.67 -6.72 -9.50
N LEU A 242 -11.22 -7.68 -8.76
CA LEU A 242 -12.31 -8.53 -9.23
C LEU A 242 -13.64 -7.78 -9.17
N ALA A 243 -13.82 -6.98 -8.12
CA ALA A 243 -14.97 -6.13 -7.92
C ALA A 243 -14.58 -4.92 -7.06
N SER A 244 -14.66 -3.71 -7.62
CA SER A 244 -14.27 -2.48 -6.91
C SER A 244 -15.17 -2.21 -5.71
N ILE A 245 -14.58 -1.66 -4.64
CA ILE A 245 -15.29 -0.89 -3.62
C ILE A 245 -15.73 0.47 -4.21
N SER A 246 -16.78 1.09 -3.68
CA SER A 246 -17.38 2.28 -4.33
C SER A 246 -16.46 3.50 -4.39
N TYR A 247 -15.42 3.57 -3.53
CA TYR A 247 -14.43 4.65 -3.54
C TYR A 247 -13.52 4.61 -4.78
N GLU A 248 -13.40 3.45 -5.44
CA GLU A 248 -12.57 3.27 -6.64
C GLU A 248 -13.41 3.34 -7.91
N SER A 249 -14.53 2.63 -7.92
CA SER A 249 -15.51 2.66 -9.00
C SER A 249 -16.86 2.24 -8.46
N GLY A 250 -17.91 2.99 -8.80
CA GLY A 250 -19.28 2.71 -8.41
C GLY A 250 -19.74 1.32 -8.84
N TRP A 251 -20.62 0.72 -8.06
CA TRP A 251 -21.17 -0.60 -8.34
C TRP A 251 -22.63 -0.71 -7.87
N THR A 252 -23.42 -1.53 -8.57
CA THR A 252 -24.82 -1.80 -8.24
C THR A 252 -24.95 -3.04 -7.37
N GLY A 253 -25.63 -2.92 -6.25
CA GLY A 253 -26.03 -4.03 -5.39
C GLY A 253 -27.55 -4.16 -5.32
N LYS A 254 -28.02 -5.35 -4.98
CA LYS A 254 -29.40 -5.57 -4.57
C LYS A 254 -29.51 -5.45 -3.05
N TYR A 255 -30.58 -4.85 -2.55
CA TYR A 255 -30.75 -4.65 -1.12
C TYR A 255 -32.22 -4.72 -0.68
N THR A 256 -32.41 -4.96 0.61
CA THR A 256 -33.68 -4.83 1.32
C THR A 256 -33.44 -4.22 2.71
N MET A 257 -34.44 -3.52 3.22
CA MET A 257 -34.48 -3.00 4.59
C MET A 257 -35.45 -3.79 5.48
N GLU A 258 -36.13 -4.77 4.89
CA GLU A 258 -37.01 -5.71 5.58
C GLU A 258 -36.26 -7.03 5.78
N GLN A 259 -36.52 -7.69 6.92
CA GLN A 259 -35.93 -8.98 7.26
C GLN A 259 -36.16 -9.98 6.11
N PRO A 260 -35.10 -10.45 5.43
CA PRO A 260 -35.26 -11.42 4.35
C PRO A 260 -35.55 -12.82 4.90
N GLU A 261 -35.97 -13.70 3.99
CA GLU A 261 -36.15 -15.12 4.28
C GLU A 261 -34.83 -15.77 4.74
N GLU A 262 -34.94 -16.95 5.36
CA GLU A 262 -33.77 -17.72 5.78
C GLU A 262 -32.86 -18.05 4.59
N ASN A 263 -31.55 -18.13 4.84
CA ASN A 263 -30.52 -18.45 3.85
C ASN A 263 -30.29 -17.38 2.77
N TRP A 264 -30.72 -16.13 3.01
CA TRP A 264 -30.50 -14.99 2.11
C TRP A 264 -29.02 -14.79 1.72
N GLU A 265 -28.10 -15.23 2.57
CA GLU A 265 -26.66 -15.15 2.37
C GLU A 265 -26.11 -16.16 1.34
N LYS A 266 -26.87 -17.21 1.00
CA LYS A 266 -26.40 -18.30 0.12
C LYS A 266 -26.38 -17.88 -1.35
N ALA A 267 -25.50 -18.51 -2.13
CA ALA A 267 -25.36 -18.23 -3.57
C ALA A 267 -26.68 -18.45 -4.36
N GLY A 268 -27.43 -19.48 -4.02
CA GLY A 268 -28.68 -19.84 -4.69
C GLY A 268 -29.93 -19.10 -4.21
N PHE A 269 -29.81 -18.11 -3.32
CA PHE A 269 -30.97 -17.35 -2.85
C PHE A 269 -31.55 -16.44 -3.95
N ASP A 270 -32.87 -16.45 -4.08
CA ASP A 270 -33.60 -15.62 -5.04
C ASP A 270 -33.85 -14.22 -4.47
N ASP A 271 -33.08 -13.25 -4.97
CA ASP A 271 -33.23 -11.83 -4.63
C ASP A 271 -33.89 -11.03 -5.76
N THR A 272 -34.67 -11.66 -6.64
CA THR A 272 -35.35 -10.95 -7.72
C THR A 272 -36.33 -9.89 -7.23
N THR A 273 -36.82 -10.02 -6.00
CA THR A 273 -37.71 -9.06 -5.35
C THR A 273 -36.99 -7.91 -4.65
N TRP A 274 -35.66 -7.97 -4.51
CA TRP A 274 -34.88 -6.94 -3.83
C TRP A 274 -34.70 -5.71 -4.71
N THR A 275 -34.56 -4.55 -4.07
CA THR A 275 -34.36 -3.28 -4.78
C THR A 275 -32.90 -3.15 -5.23
N GLU A 276 -32.64 -2.55 -6.39
CA GLU A 276 -31.26 -2.23 -6.81
C GLU A 276 -30.85 -0.82 -6.37
N GLY A 277 -29.61 -0.66 -5.94
CA GLY A 277 -29.03 0.62 -5.55
C GLY A 277 -27.55 0.71 -5.88
N GLN A 278 -27.05 1.95 -6.06
CA GLN A 278 -25.62 2.22 -6.20
C GLN A 278 -24.95 2.24 -4.83
N ALA A 279 -23.88 1.49 -4.68
CA ALA A 279 -23.01 1.56 -3.51
C ALA A 279 -22.15 2.84 -3.53
N ALA A 280 -21.68 3.36 -2.39
CA ALA A 280 -21.94 2.85 -1.04
C ALA A 280 -23.40 3.08 -0.62
N PHE A 281 -23.85 2.19 0.24
CA PHE A 281 -25.13 2.31 0.91
C PHE A 281 -24.88 2.99 2.26
N GLY A 282 -25.67 3.98 2.65
CA GLY A 282 -25.47 4.65 3.95
C GLY A 282 -26.34 5.87 4.21
N THR A 283 -25.97 6.70 5.18
CA THR A 283 -26.62 8.00 5.44
C THR A 283 -25.91 9.14 4.69
N SER A 284 -26.59 10.27 4.50
CA SER A 284 -26.08 11.39 3.67
C SER A 284 -24.88 12.13 4.28
N ASP A 285 -24.64 11.96 5.58
CA ASP A 285 -23.46 12.49 6.30
C ASP A 285 -22.20 11.64 6.04
N GLN A 286 -22.34 10.42 5.52
CA GLN A 286 -21.21 9.58 5.15
C GLN A 286 -20.68 9.91 3.75
N ARG A 287 -19.36 9.85 3.57
CA ARG A 287 -18.72 10.11 2.28
C ARG A 287 -19.02 8.98 1.29
N ASN A 288 -19.20 9.36 0.03
CA ASN A 288 -19.33 8.43 -1.09
C ASN A 288 -20.55 7.50 -1.01
N VAL A 289 -21.61 7.92 -0.31
CA VAL A 289 -22.90 7.23 -0.29
C VAL A 289 -23.73 7.63 -1.50
N HIS A 290 -24.24 6.64 -2.22
CA HIS A 290 -25.06 6.80 -3.42
C HIS A 290 -26.46 6.22 -3.28
N THR A 291 -26.69 5.33 -2.30
CA THR A 291 -28.02 4.84 -1.92
C THR A 291 -28.27 5.08 -0.44
N SER A 292 -29.25 5.92 -0.13
CA SER A 292 -29.57 6.23 1.27
C SER A 292 -30.42 5.16 1.95
N TRP A 293 -30.15 4.85 3.22
CA TRP A 293 -31.07 4.12 4.08
C TRP A 293 -31.23 4.78 5.45
N LEU A 294 -32.39 4.59 6.07
CA LEU A 294 -32.72 5.14 7.40
C LEU A 294 -33.34 4.10 8.34
N SER A 295 -33.50 2.86 7.89
CA SER A 295 -33.96 1.74 8.72
C SER A 295 -32.87 1.29 9.70
N SER A 296 -33.28 0.54 10.73
CA SER A 296 -32.32 -0.11 11.64
C SER A 296 -31.54 -1.24 11.00
N ASN A 297 -31.99 -1.80 9.87
CA ASN A 297 -31.28 -2.89 9.21
C ASN A 297 -31.26 -2.67 7.70
N ILE A 298 -30.17 -3.13 7.08
CA ILE A 298 -30.06 -3.31 5.64
C ILE A 298 -29.37 -4.64 5.36
N TRP A 299 -29.86 -5.32 4.33
CA TRP A 299 -29.20 -6.48 3.73
C TRP A 299 -28.82 -6.11 2.30
N VAL A 300 -27.60 -6.40 1.90
CA VAL A 300 -27.06 -6.07 0.58
C VAL A 300 -26.45 -7.33 -0.04
N ARG A 301 -26.71 -7.59 -1.31
CA ARG A 301 -26.14 -8.68 -2.11
C ARG A 301 -25.49 -8.14 -3.38
N ARG A 302 -24.36 -8.74 -3.73
CA ARG A 302 -23.63 -8.51 -4.98
C ARG A 302 -23.21 -9.85 -5.57
N THR A 303 -23.68 -10.13 -6.77
CA THR A 303 -23.25 -11.30 -7.56
C THR A 303 -22.24 -10.85 -8.59
N LEU A 304 -21.16 -11.61 -8.77
CA LEU A 304 -20.11 -11.28 -9.73
C LEU A 304 -19.45 -12.53 -10.32
N THR A 305 -18.85 -12.34 -11.49
CA THR A 305 -18.08 -13.34 -12.22
C THR A 305 -16.67 -12.84 -12.50
N PHE A 306 -15.66 -13.69 -12.33
CA PHE A 306 -14.25 -13.35 -12.54
C PHE A 306 -13.46 -14.53 -13.12
N ASP A 307 -12.22 -14.31 -13.54
CA ASP A 307 -11.35 -15.38 -14.04
C ASP A 307 -11.09 -16.43 -12.94
N PRO A 308 -11.52 -17.69 -13.13
CA PRO A 308 -11.29 -18.78 -12.17
C PRO A 308 -9.82 -18.98 -11.78
N LEU A 309 -8.87 -18.63 -12.67
CA LEU A 309 -7.45 -18.74 -12.39
C LEU A 309 -7.00 -17.82 -11.24
N LEU A 310 -7.73 -16.73 -10.96
CA LEU A 310 -7.43 -15.86 -9.84
C LEU A 310 -7.71 -16.57 -8.51
N ALA A 311 -8.87 -17.22 -8.36
CA ALA A 311 -9.18 -18.01 -7.16
C ALA A 311 -8.17 -19.14 -6.92
N LYS A 312 -7.61 -19.70 -8.00
CA LYS A 312 -6.57 -20.73 -7.91
C LYS A 312 -5.20 -20.16 -7.53
N ASN A 313 -4.76 -19.11 -8.22
CA ASN A 313 -3.35 -18.70 -8.27
C ASN A 313 -3.02 -17.48 -7.41
N LYS A 314 -4.02 -16.87 -6.76
CA LYS A 314 -3.86 -15.64 -5.97
C LYS A 314 -4.40 -15.83 -4.55
N GLN A 315 -3.98 -14.96 -3.65
CA GLN A 315 -4.67 -14.75 -2.38
C GLN A 315 -5.86 -13.84 -2.65
N ILE A 316 -7.08 -14.33 -2.42
CA ILE A 316 -8.28 -13.52 -2.51
C ILE A 316 -8.50 -12.83 -1.16
N TYR A 317 -8.89 -11.57 -1.19
CA TYR A 317 -9.23 -10.79 -0.01
C TYR A 317 -10.37 -9.82 -0.32
N LEU A 318 -11.00 -9.32 0.73
CA LEU A 318 -12.12 -8.40 0.65
C LEU A 318 -11.73 -7.09 1.33
N ARG A 319 -12.08 -5.96 0.70
CA ARG A 319 -12.11 -4.65 1.35
C ARG A 319 -13.53 -4.28 1.70
N TYR A 320 -13.77 -3.72 2.87
CA TYR A 320 -15.11 -3.32 3.31
C TYR A 320 -15.08 -2.12 4.25
N SER A 321 -16.18 -1.37 4.24
CA SER A 321 -16.46 -0.29 5.18
C SER A 321 -17.82 -0.53 5.80
N HIS A 322 -17.94 -0.28 7.10
CA HIS A 322 -19.21 -0.37 7.79
C HIS A 322 -19.34 0.63 8.94
N ASP A 323 -20.59 0.87 9.33
CA ASP A 323 -20.98 1.62 10.51
C ASP A 323 -21.91 0.73 11.35
N ASP A 324 -21.63 0.59 12.64
CA ASP A 324 -22.28 -0.33 13.59
C ASP A 324 -22.10 -1.84 13.32
N VAL A 325 -23.09 -2.66 13.68
CA VAL A 325 -22.99 -4.12 13.76
C VAL A 325 -23.11 -4.72 12.36
N PHE A 326 -22.05 -5.39 11.91
CA PHE A 326 -21.88 -5.79 10.52
C PHE A 326 -21.54 -7.28 10.39
N GLN A 327 -22.18 -7.91 9.42
CA GLN A 327 -21.93 -9.30 9.04
C GLN A 327 -21.72 -9.37 7.54
N LEU A 328 -20.70 -10.11 7.11
CA LEU A 328 -20.42 -10.32 5.69
C LEU A 328 -20.18 -11.79 5.40
N TYR A 329 -20.77 -12.25 4.32
CA TYR A 329 -20.82 -13.63 3.87
C TYR A 329 -20.36 -13.72 2.42
N ILE A 330 -19.78 -14.86 2.09
CA ILE A 330 -19.39 -15.22 0.74
C ILE A 330 -19.97 -16.59 0.44
N ASN A 331 -20.83 -16.68 -0.57
CA ASN A 331 -21.56 -17.91 -0.93
C ASN A 331 -22.24 -18.60 0.26
N GLY A 332 -22.68 -17.80 1.24
CA GLY A 332 -23.31 -18.24 2.49
C GLY A 332 -22.37 -18.66 3.61
N MET A 333 -21.06 -18.59 3.42
CA MET A 333 -20.08 -18.78 4.50
C MET A 333 -19.75 -17.43 5.13
N GLN A 334 -19.87 -17.32 6.46
CA GLN A 334 -19.58 -16.08 7.18
C GLN A 334 -18.07 -15.79 7.20
N LEU A 335 -17.69 -14.60 6.72
CA LEU A 335 -16.32 -14.10 6.71
C LEU A 335 -16.07 -13.07 7.81
N VAL A 336 -17.03 -12.17 8.04
CA VAL A 336 -16.92 -11.08 9.03
C VAL A 336 -18.15 -11.10 9.94
N ASN A 337 -17.91 -10.84 11.23
CA ASN A 337 -18.93 -10.61 12.25
C ASN A 337 -18.37 -9.62 13.26
N THR A 338 -18.87 -8.39 13.24
CA THR A 338 -18.39 -7.33 14.14
C THR A 338 -19.33 -7.13 15.31
N GLY A 339 -18.81 -6.46 16.35
CA GLY A 339 -19.64 -5.86 17.38
C GLY A 339 -20.15 -4.49 16.95
N TYR A 340 -20.51 -3.67 17.94
CA TYR A 340 -20.85 -2.27 17.72
C TYR A 340 -19.56 -1.44 17.51
N GLU A 341 -19.15 -1.29 16.25
CA GLU A 341 -17.96 -0.53 15.85
C GLU A 341 -18.14 0.05 14.44
N TRP A 342 -17.42 1.13 14.12
CA TRP A 342 -17.46 1.77 12.80
C TRP A 342 -16.05 1.92 12.26
N LYS A 343 -15.82 1.40 11.06
CA LYS A 343 -14.50 1.36 10.45
C LYS A 343 -14.64 1.45 8.94
N SER A 344 -13.75 2.21 8.33
CA SER A 344 -13.69 2.37 6.88
C SER A 344 -12.45 1.71 6.31
N ASP A 345 -12.59 1.18 5.10
CA ASP A 345 -11.51 0.60 4.31
C ASP A 345 -10.72 -0.53 5.01
N LEU A 346 -11.45 -1.40 5.69
CA LEU A 346 -10.88 -2.59 6.29
C LEU A 346 -10.53 -3.63 5.23
N ARG A 347 -9.52 -4.45 5.52
CA ARG A 347 -9.07 -5.55 4.67
C ARG A 347 -9.13 -6.86 5.43
N VAL A 348 -9.73 -7.90 4.83
CA VAL A 348 -9.78 -9.25 5.38
C VAL A 348 -9.39 -10.29 4.31
N ASN A 349 -8.44 -11.17 4.63
CA ASN A 349 -8.11 -12.30 3.76
C ASN A 349 -9.24 -13.32 3.79
N ILE A 350 -9.59 -13.86 2.62
CA ILE A 350 -10.59 -14.92 2.54
C ILE A 350 -9.89 -16.27 2.74
N PRO A 351 -10.30 -17.09 3.73
CA PRO A 351 -9.73 -18.41 3.95
C PRO A 351 -9.94 -19.34 2.75
N ASP A 352 -9.02 -20.28 2.53
CA ASP A 352 -9.09 -21.24 1.42
C ASP A 352 -10.42 -22.02 1.39
N SER A 353 -10.98 -22.34 2.55
CA SER A 353 -12.28 -23.03 2.65
C SER A 353 -13.44 -22.24 2.03
N ILE A 354 -13.37 -20.91 2.01
CA ILE A 354 -14.35 -20.04 1.36
C ILE A 354 -13.98 -19.84 -0.11
N VAL A 355 -12.68 -19.67 -0.43
CA VAL A 355 -12.19 -19.58 -1.82
C VAL A 355 -12.57 -20.82 -2.63
N ASP A 356 -12.61 -21.99 -2.00
CA ASP A 356 -13.06 -23.25 -2.61
C ASP A 356 -14.48 -23.18 -3.17
N THR A 357 -15.34 -22.31 -2.63
CA THR A 357 -16.73 -22.15 -3.09
C THR A 357 -16.87 -21.29 -4.36
N MET A 358 -15.81 -20.63 -4.82
CA MET A 358 -15.83 -19.70 -5.97
C MET A 358 -14.81 -20.07 -7.05
N LYS A 359 -14.34 -21.32 -7.07
CA LYS A 359 -13.34 -21.83 -8.04
C LYS A 359 -13.84 -21.91 -9.48
N ASP A 360 -15.15 -21.83 -9.69
CA ASP A 360 -15.76 -21.74 -11.01
C ASP A 360 -15.81 -20.29 -11.54
N GLY A 361 -15.28 -19.33 -10.76
CA GLY A 361 -15.28 -17.91 -11.11
C GLY A 361 -16.60 -17.21 -10.79
N GLN A 362 -17.50 -17.81 -10.01
CA GLN A 362 -18.74 -17.18 -9.57
C GLN A 362 -18.77 -16.99 -8.06
N VAL A 363 -19.25 -15.82 -7.62
CA VAL A 363 -19.37 -15.54 -6.18
C VAL A 363 -20.51 -14.57 -5.89
N VAL A 364 -21.20 -14.83 -4.78
CA VAL A 364 -22.15 -13.93 -4.15
C VAL A 364 -21.54 -13.42 -2.84
N ILE A 365 -21.45 -12.11 -2.73
CA ILE A 365 -21.11 -11.41 -1.48
C ILE A 365 -22.40 -10.87 -0.90
N ALA A 366 -22.67 -11.19 0.36
CA ALA A 366 -23.87 -10.76 1.05
C ALA A 366 -23.48 -10.09 2.38
N ALA A 367 -24.11 -8.98 2.71
CA ALA A 367 -23.84 -8.23 3.93
C ALA A 367 -25.14 -7.89 4.65
N HIS A 368 -25.08 -7.88 5.98
CA HIS A 368 -26.13 -7.38 6.86
C HIS A 368 -25.52 -6.34 7.80
N CYS A 369 -26.21 -5.23 7.98
CA CYS A 369 -25.80 -4.17 8.89
C CYS A 369 -26.98 -3.71 9.74
N GLU A 370 -26.80 -3.74 11.06
CA GLU A 370 -27.75 -3.22 12.06
C GLU A 370 -27.26 -1.84 12.52
N ASN A 371 -27.94 -0.79 12.07
CA ASN A 371 -27.72 0.59 12.51
C ASN A 371 -28.46 0.84 13.84
N ARG A 372 -27.71 1.23 14.88
CA ARG A 372 -28.22 1.49 16.23
C ARG A 372 -28.34 2.97 16.54
N MET A 373 -27.40 3.81 16.10
CA MET A 373 -27.45 5.25 16.38
C MET A 373 -26.51 6.08 15.49
N GLY A 374 -27.08 6.91 14.61
CA GLY A 374 -26.35 7.93 13.85
C GLY A 374 -25.35 7.32 12.86
N GLY A 375 -25.16 7.96 11.69
CA GLY A 375 -24.36 7.36 10.63
C GLY A 375 -24.95 6.03 10.13
N ALA A 376 -24.55 5.60 8.94
CA ALA A 376 -24.79 4.26 8.45
C ALA A 376 -23.90 4.04 7.22
N LEU A 377 -23.20 2.92 7.13
CA LEU A 377 -22.35 2.63 5.98
C LEU A 377 -22.26 1.12 5.73
N VAL A 378 -22.39 0.72 4.46
CA VAL A 378 -22.08 -0.61 3.96
C VAL A 378 -21.47 -0.43 2.58
N ASP A 379 -20.23 -0.90 2.44
CA ASP A 379 -19.57 -1.02 1.16
C ASP A 379 -18.53 -2.14 1.19
N PHE A 380 -18.28 -2.75 0.04
CA PHE A 380 -17.32 -3.82 -0.09
C PHE A 380 -16.86 -4.05 -1.53
N GLY A 381 -15.63 -4.57 -1.67
CA GLY A 381 -15.01 -4.96 -2.93
C GLY A 381 -14.14 -6.21 -2.78
N LEU A 382 -13.99 -6.97 -3.86
CA LEU A 382 -13.23 -8.22 -3.94
C LEU A 382 -11.97 -8.02 -4.77
N TYR A 383 -10.85 -8.51 -4.25
CA TYR A 383 -9.52 -8.28 -4.81
C TYR A 383 -8.68 -9.55 -4.74
N ALA A 384 -7.66 -9.63 -5.60
CA ALA A 384 -6.71 -10.73 -5.61
C ALA A 384 -5.27 -10.22 -5.70
N GLU A 385 -4.37 -10.81 -4.92
CA GLU A 385 -2.95 -10.46 -4.89
C GLU A 385 -2.06 -11.70 -4.91
N SER A 386 -0.75 -11.51 -5.13
CA SER A 386 0.22 -12.60 -5.01
C SER A 386 0.24 -13.15 -3.57
N LYS A 387 0.38 -14.47 -3.43
CA LYS A 387 0.42 -15.11 -2.10
C LYS A 387 1.70 -14.72 -1.35
N LYS A 388 1.65 -14.69 -0.02
CA LYS A 388 2.85 -14.50 0.82
C LYS A 388 3.52 -15.85 1.06
N ALA A 389 4.82 -15.96 0.78
CA ALA A 389 5.58 -17.15 1.15
C ALA A 389 5.67 -17.26 2.69
N LYS A 390 5.50 -18.45 3.24
CA LYS A 390 5.56 -18.65 4.69
C LYS A 390 6.99 -18.89 5.12
N GLN A 391 7.61 -17.91 5.78
CA GLN A 391 8.96 -18.11 6.31
C GLN A 391 8.96 -19.13 7.44
N LYS A 392 9.83 -20.13 7.35
CA LYS A 392 9.99 -21.24 8.29
C LYS A 392 11.14 -21.00 9.26
N SER A 393 12.23 -20.43 8.76
CA SER A 393 13.42 -20.14 9.55
C SER A 393 14.25 -19.02 8.94
N ILE A 394 15.08 -18.43 9.80
CA ILE A 394 16.20 -17.57 9.46
C ILE A 394 17.41 -18.08 10.26
N ASP A 395 18.58 -18.14 9.62
CA ASP A 395 19.85 -18.46 10.25
C ASP A 395 20.91 -17.45 9.79
N VAL A 396 21.60 -16.81 10.73
CA VAL A 396 22.46 -15.67 10.46
C VAL A 396 23.86 -16.01 10.91
N GLN A 397 24.76 -16.03 9.93
CA GLN A 397 26.16 -16.37 10.05
C GLN A 397 27.02 -15.12 9.84
N ALA A 398 28.33 -15.24 10.05
CA ALA A 398 29.25 -14.12 9.94
C ALA A 398 29.23 -13.45 8.55
N THR A 399 29.13 -14.26 7.49
CA THR A 399 29.18 -13.82 6.08
C THR A 399 27.93 -14.21 5.29
N GLN A 400 26.95 -14.86 5.94
CA GLN A 400 25.79 -15.42 5.25
C GLN A 400 24.52 -15.24 6.07
N THR A 401 23.39 -15.06 5.39
CA THR A 401 22.06 -15.14 5.99
C THR A 401 21.22 -16.10 5.18
N HIS A 402 20.74 -17.16 5.84
CA HIS A 402 19.94 -18.22 5.23
C HIS A 402 18.48 -18.07 5.67
N TYR A 403 17.58 -18.25 4.71
CA TYR A 403 16.14 -18.28 4.93
C TYR A 403 15.57 -19.56 4.35
N THR A 404 14.54 -20.08 5.00
CA THR A 404 13.70 -21.15 4.45
C THR A 404 12.27 -20.68 4.38
N PHE A 405 11.62 -20.89 3.25
CA PHE A 405 10.23 -20.55 3.01
C PHE A 405 9.45 -21.77 2.51
N GLU A 406 8.16 -21.79 2.83
CA GLU A 406 7.16 -22.71 2.28
C GLU A 406 6.30 -21.91 1.29
N CYS A 407 6.30 -22.34 0.03
CA CYS A 407 5.65 -21.72 -1.12
C CYS A 407 4.65 -22.71 -1.73
N GLY A 408 3.56 -22.98 -1.01
CA GLY A 408 2.67 -24.09 -1.36
C GLY A 408 3.37 -25.42 -1.08
N ASP A 409 3.39 -26.30 -2.07
CA ASP A 409 4.03 -27.62 -1.98
C ASP A 409 5.54 -27.61 -2.32
N VAL A 410 6.17 -26.42 -2.34
CA VAL A 410 7.62 -26.26 -2.57
C VAL A 410 8.27 -25.52 -1.41
N GLU A 411 9.39 -26.05 -0.91
CA GLU A 411 10.31 -25.36 -0.02
C GLU A 411 11.33 -24.57 -0.81
N LEU A 412 11.51 -23.29 -0.47
CA LEU A 412 12.56 -22.42 -0.99
C LEU A 412 13.59 -22.16 0.11
N LYS A 413 14.82 -22.60 -0.10
CA LYS A 413 15.99 -22.14 0.66
C LYS A 413 16.66 -21.00 -0.08
N LEU A 414 16.92 -19.89 0.60
CA LEU A 414 17.53 -18.68 0.06
C LEU A 414 18.73 -18.29 0.93
N SER A 415 19.88 -18.01 0.32
CA SER A 415 21.08 -17.58 1.04
C SER A 415 21.64 -16.31 0.44
N PHE A 416 21.82 -15.32 1.30
CA PHE A 416 22.57 -14.11 1.02
C PHE A 416 24.00 -14.30 1.50
N THR A 417 25.00 -14.05 0.66
CA THR A 417 26.42 -14.25 1.00
C THR A 417 27.24 -13.00 0.67
N ALA A 418 27.95 -12.50 1.68
CA ALA A 418 28.89 -11.39 1.59
C ALA A 418 30.30 -11.90 1.93
N PRO A 419 31.20 -12.12 0.95
CA PRO A 419 32.47 -12.81 1.15
C PRO A 419 33.54 -11.90 1.77
N TYR A 420 33.31 -11.43 3.00
CA TYR A 420 34.27 -10.65 3.77
C TYR A 420 35.36 -11.52 4.40
N LEU A 421 36.18 -12.14 3.55
CA LEU A 421 37.32 -12.96 3.94
C LEU A 421 38.52 -12.06 4.22
N LEU A 422 38.79 -11.76 5.50
CA LEU A 422 39.85 -10.82 5.92
C LEU A 422 41.27 -11.28 5.53
N ASP A 423 41.44 -12.58 5.28
CA ASP A 423 42.67 -13.22 4.84
C ASP A 423 42.84 -13.24 3.30
N ASP A 424 41.79 -12.92 2.54
CA ASP A 424 41.81 -12.76 1.09
C ASP A 424 41.34 -11.36 0.69
N LEU A 425 42.30 -10.42 0.68
CA LEU A 425 42.07 -9.02 0.34
C LEU A 425 41.53 -8.82 -1.09
N GLU A 426 41.85 -9.72 -2.02
CA GLU A 426 41.35 -9.62 -3.39
C GLU A 426 39.84 -9.89 -3.41
N THR A 427 39.40 -10.96 -2.74
CA THR A 427 37.98 -11.27 -2.60
C THR A 427 37.23 -10.22 -1.77
N PHE A 428 37.84 -9.76 -0.66
CA PHE A 428 37.28 -8.71 0.20
C PHE A 428 37.04 -7.38 -0.55
N ALA A 429 37.91 -7.02 -1.49
CA ALA A 429 37.81 -5.77 -2.25
C ALA A 429 36.78 -5.83 -3.40
N ARG A 430 36.18 -6.99 -3.69
CA ARG A 430 35.17 -7.12 -4.75
C ARG A 430 33.82 -6.58 -4.25
N PRO A 431 33.19 -5.64 -4.98
CA PRO A 431 31.86 -5.14 -4.63
C PRO A 431 30.77 -6.13 -5.10
N VAL A 432 30.90 -7.39 -4.71
CA VAL A 432 30.02 -8.49 -5.14
C VAL A 432 29.48 -9.20 -3.93
N ASN A 433 28.16 -9.36 -3.89
CA ASN A 433 27.46 -10.23 -2.96
C ASN A 433 26.72 -11.28 -3.79
N TYR A 434 26.47 -12.44 -3.21
CA TYR A 434 25.81 -13.55 -3.88
C TYR A 434 24.44 -13.81 -3.26
N ILE A 435 23.48 -14.15 -4.11
CA ILE A 435 22.21 -14.73 -3.70
C ILE A 435 22.16 -16.11 -4.34
N SER A 436 22.06 -17.16 -3.52
CA SER A 436 21.86 -18.53 -3.99
C SER A 436 20.55 -19.06 -3.47
N TYR A 437 19.89 -19.90 -4.27
CA TYR A 437 18.60 -20.48 -3.91
C TYR A 437 18.53 -21.96 -4.28
N GLN A 438 17.68 -22.69 -3.56
CA GLN A 438 17.33 -24.07 -3.83
C GLN A 438 15.82 -24.25 -3.62
N ALA A 439 15.16 -24.89 -4.59
CA ALA A 439 13.76 -25.27 -4.47
C ALA A 439 13.65 -26.80 -4.33
N LYS A 440 12.76 -27.26 -3.46
CA LYS A 440 12.51 -28.67 -3.20
C LYS A 440 11.02 -28.95 -3.07
N ALA A 441 10.50 -29.94 -3.79
CA ALA A 441 9.12 -30.40 -3.62
C ALA A 441 8.89 -30.98 -2.22
N LEU A 442 7.72 -30.73 -1.64
CA LEU A 442 7.29 -31.21 -0.34
C LEU A 442 6.30 -32.40 -0.43
N ASP A 443 5.77 -32.68 -1.61
CA ASP A 443 4.67 -33.64 -1.84
C ASP A 443 5.03 -34.79 -2.81
N ASP A 444 6.32 -34.97 -3.10
CA ASP A 444 6.88 -35.95 -4.05
C ASP A 444 6.38 -35.79 -5.51
N LYS A 445 5.82 -34.63 -5.89
CA LYS A 445 5.43 -34.33 -7.29
C LYS A 445 6.42 -33.40 -7.98
N GLU A 446 6.35 -33.38 -9.31
CA GLU A 446 7.03 -32.38 -10.13
C GLU A 446 6.25 -31.06 -10.11
N HIS A 447 6.96 -29.94 -9.99
CA HIS A 447 6.40 -28.59 -9.98
C HIS A 447 7.13 -27.71 -11.00
N ASP A 448 6.40 -26.81 -11.66
CA ASP A 448 6.98 -25.73 -12.46
C ASP A 448 7.44 -24.58 -11.53
N VAL A 449 8.74 -24.38 -11.42
CA VAL A 449 9.35 -23.38 -10.52
C VAL A 449 10.17 -22.36 -11.32
N ALA A 450 9.87 -21.07 -11.14
CA ALA A 450 10.55 -19.97 -11.84
C ALA A 450 10.75 -18.72 -10.98
#